data_AF-A0A8B8ZYL2-F1
#
_entry.id   AF-A0A8B8ZYL2-F1
#
_cell.length_a   1.000
_cell.length_b   1.000
_cell.length_c   1.000
_cell.angle_alpha   90.00
_cell.angle_beta   90.00
_cell.angle_gamma   90.00
#
_symmetry.space_group_name_H-M   'P 1'
#
loop_
_entity.id
_entity.type
_entity.pdbx_description
1 polymer ?
#
loop_
_entity_poly.entity_id
_entity_poly.type
_entity_poly.pdbx_seq_one_letter_code
_entity_poly.pdbx_strand_id
1 'polypeptide(L)'
;MRPSFHPLGLDDENEVASKMETSSIRQLWHQNGRCPKDTIPIRRTKKDDVMRASSVERYGKKRHHPYPDGDIIDCVHISHQPAFDHPSLKNHTIQMRPSFHPLGLYDEKRVASKMETSSIPQLWHQNGRCPEDTIPIRRTKKGDVPRASFIERFGKNMRRTIPNPTSIESNRNNNRHEHAIVYVRGGKYYGAKATINVWNPKLEHEDEFSLSQLWILGGPTEVLNTIEAGWHVDPFLYGDHRTRLFTFWTGDGYKSVGCYNLQCSGFVQVNKEVALGATIYPISSCGGRQYEITLSLWKDPKTGNWWLQYGNQSPVGYWPSSLLPHLSDSASAIQWGGEVVNLNSNGQHTSTKMGSGHFPEEGFGKASLFKNIRIVDKSNYLQAPRGIRTFATRSNCYNVHYKNNGYIYYGGPGRNPKCT
;
A
#
# COMPACT_ATOMS: atom_id res chain seq x y z
N MET A 1 -18.21 -6.84 -41.36
CA MET A 1 -17.37 -5.89 -42.13
C MET A 1 -16.42 -5.20 -41.16
N ARG A 2 -15.15 -5.62 -41.14
CA ARG A 2 -14.05 -4.85 -40.51
C ARG A 2 -13.32 -4.13 -41.64
N PRO A 3 -12.92 -2.86 -41.50
CA PRO A 3 -12.05 -2.22 -42.47
C PRO A 3 -10.65 -2.83 -42.33
N SER A 4 -10.19 -3.47 -43.39
CA SER A 4 -8.79 -3.85 -43.59
C SER A 4 -8.02 -2.60 -43.98
N PHE A 5 -7.16 -2.12 -43.08
CA PHE A 5 -6.12 -1.16 -43.45
C PHE A 5 -5.08 -1.92 -44.27
N HIS A 6 -5.11 -1.75 -45.59
CA HIS A 6 -4.04 -2.09 -46.51
C HIS A 6 -3.20 -0.83 -46.74
N PRO A 7 -1.88 -0.85 -46.50
CA PRO A 7 -1.01 0.12 -47.15
C PRO A 7 -0.94 -0.24 -48.64
N LEU A 8 -1.48 0.65 -49.46
CA LEU A 8 -1.29 0.68 -50.91
C LEU A 8 0.19 0.85 -51.24
N GLY A 9 0.58 0.27 -52.37
CA GLY A 9 1.94 0.27 -52.88
C GLY A 9 2.52 1.67 -53.09
N LEU A 10 3.84 1.74 -52.89
CA LEU A 10 4.69 2.70 -53.57
C LEU A 10 5.37 1.89 -54.66
N ASP A 11 4.88 2.06 -55.90
CA ASP A 11 5.63 1.72 -57.09
C ASP A 11 6.86 2.64 -57.19
N ASP A 12 7.89 2.08 -57.82
CA ASP A 12 9.24 2.57 -57.99
C ASP A 12 9.36 4.06 -58.38
N GLU A 13 10.15 4.81 -57.61
CA GLU A 13 11.06 5.79 -58.19
C GLU A 13 12.50 5.46 -57.75
N ASN A 14 13.34 5.25 -58.75
CA ASN A 14 14.78 5.06 -58.66
C ASN A 14 15.44 6.17 -57.83
N GLU A 15 16.26 5.80 -56.84
CA GLU A 15 17.67 6.21 -56.78
C GLU A 15 18.40 5.61 -55.56
N VAL A 16 19.49 4.90 -55.89
CA VAL A 16 20.78 4.84 -55.19
C VAL A 16 20.78 4.67 -53.66
N ALA A 17 21.05 3.44 -53.22
CA ALA A 17 22.25 3.06 -52.43
C ALA A 17 22.04 1.71 -51.73
N SER A 18 22.78 0.66 -52.10
CA SER A 18 23.06 -0.41 -51.15
C SER A 18 24.31 -1.22 -51.53
N LYS A 19 25.19 -1.42 -50.55
CA LYS A 19 25.35 -2.73 -49.89
C LYS A 19 26.21 -2.55 -48.64
N MET A 20 25.55 -2.36 -47.51
CA MET A 20 26.10 -2.68 -46.20
C MET A 20 25.33 -3.91 -45.72
N GLU A 21 25.94 -5.09 -45.83
CA GLU A 21 25.35 -6.35 -45.39
C GLU A 21 25.23 -6.37 -43.86
N THR A 22 24.02 -6.20 -43.35
CA THR A 22 23.71 -6.55 -41.96
C THR A 22 23.55 -8.07 -41.86
N SER A 23 24.56 -8.77 -41.33
CA SER A 23 24.45 -10.20 -41.04
C SER A 23 23.36 -10.40 -39.98
N SER A 24 22.23 -11.00 -40.35
CA SER A 24 21.20 -11.34 -39.36
C SER A 24 21.68 -12.51 -38.51
N ILE A 25 21.66 -12.34 -37.18
CA ILE A 25 21.98 -13.40 -36.23
C ILE A 25 20.96 -14.53 -36.41
N ARG A 26 21.41 -15.69 -36.91
CA ARG A 26 20.58 -16.89 -37.07
C ARG A 26 20.83 -17.87 -35.93
N GLN A 27 19.77 -18.44 -35.38
CA GLN A 27 19.87 -19.54 -34.43
C GLN A 27 20.32 -20.82 -35.15
N LEU A 28 21.17 -21.64 -34.52
CA LEU A 28 21.76 -22.86 -35.11
C LEU A 28 20.73 -23.84 -35.70
N TRP A 29 19.55 -23.96 -35.10
CA TRP A 29 18.53 -24.90 -35.57
C TRP A 29 17.94 -24.52 -36.94
N HIS A 30 18.07 -23.27 -37.38
CA HIS A 30 17.66 -22.83 -38.72
C HIS A 30 18.42 -23.54 -39.85
N GLN A 31 19.55 -24.19 -39.55
CA GLN A 31 20.27 -25.05 -40.51
C GLN A 31 19.45 -26.29 -40.90
N ASN A 32 18.57 -26.76 -40.02
CA ASN A 32 17.79 -27.99 -40.19
C ASN A 32 16.35 -27.72 -40.67
N GLY A 33 16.06 -26.49 -41.11
CA GLY A 33 14.75 -26.10 -41.64
C GLY A 33 14.10 -24.94 -40.89
N ARG A 34 12.84 -24.68 -41.25
CA ARG A 34 11.98 -23.66 -40.62
C ARG A 34 10.69 -24.30 -40.16
N CYS A 35 10.10 -23.73 -39.12
CA CYS A 35 8.76 -24.08 -38.69
C CYS A 35 7.74 -23.76 -39.80
N PRO A 36 6.72 -24.62 -40.02
CA PRO A 36 5.57 -24.30 -40.86
C PRO A 36 4.93 -22.97 -40.46
N LYS A 37 4.23 -22.35 -41.40
CA LYS A 37 3.46 -21.14 -41.14
C LYS A 37 2.50 -21.37 -39.96
N ASP A 38 2.39 -20.37 -39.09
CA ASP A 38 1.55 -20.39 -37.88
C ASP A 38 2.00 -21.38 -36.78
N THR A 39 3.27 -21.83 -36.79
CA THR A 39 3.84 -22.65 -35.73
C THR A 39 5.06 -21.99 -35.07
N ILE A 40 5.30 -22.29 -33.79
CA ILE A 40 6.47 -21.82 -33.03
C ILE A 40 7.45 -22.97 -32.77
N PRO A 41 8.77 -22.73 -32.88
CA PRO A 41 9.78 -23.73 -32.52
C PRO A 41 9.78 -23.93 -31.00
N ILE A 42 9.55 -25.17 -30.56
CA ILE A 42 9.62 -25.54 -29.14
C ILE A 42 10.78 -26.51 -28.95
N ARG A 43 11.76 -26.12 -28.12
CA ARG A 43 12.80 -27.05 -27.67
C ARG A 43 12.17 -28.08 -26.74
N ARG A 44 12.18 -29.35 -27.13
CA ARG A 44 11.76 -30.45 -26.26
C ARG A 44 12.78 -30.66 -25.14
N THR A 45 12.29 -30.77 -23.92
CA THR A 45 13.07 -31.16 -22.74
C THR A 45 13.31 -32.67 -22.78
N LYS A 46 14.57 -33.10 -22.71
CA LYS A 46 14.92 -34.53 -22.60
C LYS A 46 14.84 -35.01 -21.15
N LYS A 47 14.63 -36.31 -20.95
CA LYS A 47 14.68 -36.95 -19.62
C LYS A 47 15.99 -36.61 -18.89
N ASP A 48 17.13 -36.68 -19.58
CA ASP A 48 18.43 -36.36 -19.00
C ASP A 48 18.55 -34.89 -18.59
N ASP A 49 17.87 -33.98 -19.30
CA ASP A 49 17.84 -32.57 -18.93
C ASP A 49 17.12 -32.39 -17.58
N VAL A 50 16.02 -33.12 -17.36
CA VAL A 50 15.27 -33.13 -16.09
C VAL A 50 16.06 -33.81 -14.98
N MET A 51 16.75 -34.93 -15.27
CA MET A 51 17.53 -35.68 -14.28
C MET A 51 18.80 -34.93 -13.83
N ARG A 52 19.34 -34.02 -14.65
CA ARG A 52 20.41 -33.09 -14.23
C ARG A 52 19.91 -31.99 -13.29
N ALA A 53 18.61 -31.77 -13.21
CA ALA A 53 18.04 -30.81 -12.28
C ALA A 53 18.08 -31.34 -10.86
N SER A 54 18.40 -30.48 -9.89
CA SER A 54 18.33 -30.86 -8.46
C SER A 54 16.90 -31.15 -7.97
N SER A 55 15.89 -30.92 -8.81
CA SER A 55 14.47 -31.18 -8.53
C SER A 55 13.67 -31.08 -9.82
N VAL A 56 12.81 -32.07 -10.07
CA VAL A 56 11.85 -32.08 -11.19
C VAL A 56 10.89 -30.89 -11.09
N GLU A 57 10.37 -30.60 -9.90
CA GLU A 57 9.46 -29.46 -9.63
C GLU A 57 10.10 -28.08 -9.85
N ARG A 58 11.44 -28.00 -9.81
CA ARG A 58 12.21 -26.75 -10.01
C ARG A 58 12.89 -26.68 -11.38
N TYR A 59 12.82 -27.72 -12.21
CA TYR A 59 13.43 -27.71 -13.53
C TYR A 59 12.83 -26.59 -14.40
N GLY A 60 13.69 -25.75 -14.97
CA GLY A 60 13.29 -24.58 -15.76
C GLY A 60 12.82 -23.35 -14.95
N LYS A 61 12.73 -23.43 -13.61
CA LYS A 61 12.39 -22.27 -12.76
C LYS A 61 13.66 -21.56 -12.29
N LYS A 62 13.72 -20.23 -12.38
CA LYS A 62 14.78 -19.44 -11.72
C LYS A 62 14.72 -19.69 -10.21
N ARG A 63 15.86 -19.99 -9.58
CA ARG A 63 15.99 -20.04 -8.11
C ARG A 63 15.82 -18.61 -7.58
N HIS A 64 14.63 -18.29 -7.11
CA HIS A 64 14.44 -17.13 -6.23
C HIS A 64 14.90 -17.55 -4.84
N HIS A 65 16.00 -16.97 -4.37
CA HIS A 65 16.36 -17.07 -2.96
C HIS A 65 15.34 -16.23 -2.18
N PRO A 66 14.56 -16.83 -1.26
CA PRO A 66 13.66 -16.07 -0.41
C PRO A 66 14.47 -15.00 0.33
N TYR A 67 13.89 -13.80 0.52
CA TYR A 67 14.50 -12.78 1.38
C TYR A 67 14.60 -13.31 2.83
N PRO A 68 15.33 -12.64 3.75
CA PRO A 68 15.40 -13.08 5.15
C PRO A 68 14.02 -13.21 5.83
N ASP A 69 13.02 -12.46 5.34
CA ASP A 69 11.62 -12.57 5.76
C ASP A 69 10.80 -13.60 4.95
N GLY A 70 11.41 -14.26 3.97
CA GLY A 70 10.80 -15.26 3.12
C GLY A 70 9.91 -14.69 2.02
N ASP A 71 9.87 -13.37 1.84
CA ASP A 71 9.09 -12.76 0.75
C ASP A 71 9.71 -13.06 -0.62
N ILE A 72 8.94 -12.81 -1.68
CA ILE A 72 9.40 -12.76 -3.06
C ILE A 72 8.81 -11.49 -3.66
N ILE A 73 9.66 -10.65 -4.25
CA ILE A 73 9.27 -9.40 -4.89
C ILE A 73 9.46 -9.59 -6.38
N ASP A 74 8.38 -9.41 -7.12
CA ASP A 74 8.36 -9.43 -8.57
C ASP A 74 8.50 -8.00 -9.09
N CYS A 75 9.47 -7.76 -9.95
CA CYS A 75 9.58 -6.50 -10.68
C CYS A 75 8.71 -6.60 -11.93
N VAL A 76 7.55 -5.95 -11.89
CA VAL A 76 6.56 -5.97 -12.97
C VAL A 76 6.65 -4.68 -13.75
N HIS A 77 6.66 -4.75 -15.09
CA HIS A 77 6.66 -3.57 -15.93
C HIS A 77 5.50 -2.64 -15.55
N ILE A 78 5.75 -1.33 -15.49
CA ILE A 78 4.82 -0.35 -14.94
C ILE A 78 3.45 -0.36 -15.63
N SER A 79 3.39 -0.69 -16.92
CA SER A 79 2.15 -0.81 -17.71
C SER A 79 1.38 -2.11 -17.50
N HIS A 80 1.96 -3.10 -16.81
CA HIS A 80 1.36 -4.43 -16.57
C HIS A 80 0.93 -4.63 -15.12
N GLN A 81 0.89 -3.56 -14.34
CA GLN A 81 0.48 -3.62 -12.95
C GLN A 81 -1.03 -3.88 -12.79
N PRO A 82 -1.47 -4.49 -11.67
CA PRO A 82 -2.88 -4.83 -11.44
C PRO A 82 -3.87 -3.66 -11.51
N ALA A 83 -3.38 -2.41 -11.36
CA ALA A 83 -4.20 -1.21 -11.45
C ALA A 83 -5.11 -1.20 -12.69
N PHE A 84 -4.59 -1.67 -13.84
CA PHE A 84 -5.26 -1.59 -15.14
C PHE A 84 -6.27 -2.69 -15.41
N ASP A 85 -6.40 -3.66 -14.50
CA ASP A 85 -7.52 -4.61 -14.53
C ASP A 85 -8.84 -3.90 -14.14
N HIS A 86 -8.78 -2.69 -13.57
CA HIS A 86 -9.97 -1.90 -13.29
C HIS A 86 -10.62 -1.42 -14.60
N PRO A 87 -11.94 -1.61 -14.80
CA PRO A 87 -12.62 -1.23 -16.04
C PRO A 87 -12.44 0.25 -16.44
N SER A 88 -12.42 1.16 -15.46
CA SER A 88 -12.22 2.59 -15.72
C SER A 88 -10.77 2.98 -16.04
N LEU A 89 -9.81 2.06 -15.93
CA LEU A 89 -8.37 2.35 -16.09
C LEU A 89 -7.72 1.65 -17.28
N LYS A 90 -8.46 0.95 -18.14
CA LYS A 90 -7.90 0.18 -19.28
C LYS A 90 -7.02 1.00 -20.24
N ASN A 91 -7.35 2.28 -20.45
CA ASN A 91 -6.62 3.21 -21.33
C ASN A 91 -6.01 4.37 -20.53
N HIS A 92 -5.74 4.16 -19.25
CA HIS A 92 -5.24 5.20 -18.36
C HIS A 92 -3.82 5.62 -18.76
N THR A 93 -3.61 6.93 -18.89
CA THR A 93 -2.26 7.48 -19.08
C THR A 93 -1.58 7.60 -17.73
N ILE A 94 -0.43 6.92 -17.58
CA ILE A 94 0.31 6.91 -16.32
C ILE A 94 0.93 8.28 -16.08
N GLN A 95 0.55 8.90 -14.96
CA GLN A 95 1.15 10.12 -14.46
C GLN A 95 2.38 9.73 -13.65
N MET A 96 3.59 9.94 -14.19
CA MET A 96 4.83 9.51 -13.52
C MET A 96 5.19 10.35 -12.28
N ARG A 97 4.73 11.61 -12.22
CA ARG A 97 4.95 12.53 -11.11
C ARG A 97 3.74 13.44 -10.89
N PRO A 98 3.46 13.84 -9.64
CA PRO A 98 2.45 14.85 -9.34
C PRO A 98 2.78 16.17 -10.05
N SER A 99 1.77 16.91 -10.45
CA SER A 99 1.96 18.23 -11.06
C SER A 99 2.47 19.23 -10.03
N PHE A 100 2.01 19.10 -8.79
CA PHE A 100 2.43 19.92 -7.66
C PHE A 100 2.60 19.07 -6.40
N HIS A 101 3.67 19.32 -5.67
CA HIS A 101 3.79 18.91 -4.26
C HIS A 101 3.19 20.00 -3.37
N PRO A 102 2.61 19.65 -2.20
CA PRO A 102 2.20 20.63 -1.22
C PRO A 102 3.37 21.52 -0.80
N LEU A 103 3.13 22.83 -0.70
CA LEU A 103 4.11 23.78 -0.19
C LEU A 103 4.41 23.45 1.28
N GLY A 104 5.70 23.51 1.64
CA GLY A 104 6.19 23.07 2.96
C GLY A 104 6.33 21.55 3.12
N LEU A 105 6.16 20.76 2.04
CA LEU A 105 6.38 19.30 2.11
C LEU A 105 7.86 18.98 2.35
N TYR A 106 8.72 19.76 1.71
CA TYR A 106 10.17 19.77 1.86
C TYR A 106 10.58 21.06 2.57
N ASP A 107 11.35 20.97 3.66
CA ASP A 107 11.91 22.16 4.32
C ASP A 107 12.94 22.82 3.39
N GLU A 108 12.70 24.06 2.98
CA GLU A 108 13.63 24.87 2.15
C GLU A 108 15.02 25.04 2.80
N LYS A 109 15.15 24.79 4.11
CA LYS A 109 16.41 24.93 4.85
C LYS A 109 17.36 23.72 4.76
N ARG A 110 17.02 22.65 4.04
CA ARG A 110 17.85 21.43 3.90
C ARG A 110 18.40 21.17 2.49
N VAL A 111 18.54 22.21 1.67
CA VAL A 111 18.97 22.07 0.25
C VAL A 111 20.48 21.83 0.08
N ALA A 112 21.29 21.78 1.15
CA ALA A 112 22.76 21.67 1.01
C ALA A 112 23.48 20.64 1.90
N SER A 113 22.78 19.73 2.59
CA SER A 113 23.41 18.56 3.20
C SER A 113 22.91 17.32 2.46
N LYS A 114 23.83 16.51 1.91
CA LYS A 114 23.58 15.21 1.25
C LYS A 114 22.23 14.64 1.69
N MET A 115 21.30 14.45 0.76
CA MET A 115 20.02 13.76 0.98
C MET A 115 20.31 12.36 1.54
N GLU A 116 20.54 12.25 2.84
CA GLU A 116 20.41 10.99 3.55
C GLU A 116 18.94 10.64 3.45
N THR A 117 18.68 9.63 2.62
CA THR A 117 17.37 9.05 2.37
C THR A 117 16.81 8.49 3.67
N SER A 118 16.19 9.36 4.48
CA SER A 118 15.70 9.04 5.83
C SER A 118 14.46 8.13 5.84
N SER A 119 14.23 7.35 4.79
CA SER A 119 13.23 6.30 4.74
C SER A 119 13.83 5.01 5.29
N ILE A 120 13.09 4.33 6.17
CA ILE A 120 13.46 2.99 6.62
C ILE A 120 13.59 2.08 5.37
N PRO A 121 14.78 1.52 5.08
CA PRO A 121 14.95 0.58 3.97
C PRO A 121 14.09 -0.65 4.21
N GLN A 122 13.46 -1.18 3.16
CA GLN A 122 12.66 -2.40 3.28
C GLN A 122 13.57 -3.62 3.19
N LEU A 123 13.28 -4.71 3.91
CA LEU A 123 14.21 -5.86 3.98
C LEU A 123 14.58 -6.44 2.60
N TRP A 124 13.66 -6.40 1.63
CA TRP A 124 13.91 -6.91 0.29
C TRP A 124 15.04 -6.17 -0.44
N HIS A 125 15.38 -4.97 0.02
CA HIS A 125 16.51 -4.18 -0.48
C HIS A 125 17.87 -4.84 -0.29
N GLN A 126 17.98 -5.85 0.57
CA GLN A 126 19.22 -6.59 0.79
C GLN A 126 19.61 -7.49 -0.39
N ASN A 127 18.65 -7.99 -1.17
CA ASN A 127 18.93 -8.86 -2.32
C ASN A 127 18.69 -8.18 -3.68
N GLY A 128 18.55 -6.85 -3.71
CA GLY A 128 18.52 -6.08 -4.95
C GLY A 128 17.52 -4.93 -4.99
N ARG A 129 17.29 -4.43 -6.21
CA ARG A 129 16.34 -3.38 -6.57
C ARG A 129 15.64 -3.76 -7.87
N CYS A 130 14.46 -3.18 -8.10
CA CYS A 130 13.81 -3.33 -9.39
C CYS A 130 14.47 -2.45 -10.46
N PRO A 131 14.59 -2.94 -11.72
CA PRO A 131 15.12 -2.15 -12.82
C PRO A 131 14.20 -0.97 -13.18
N GLU A 132 14.69 -0.07 -14.04
CA GLU A 132 13.85 0.99 -14.60
C GLU A 132 12.59 0.44 -15.26
N ASP A 133 11.55 1.28 -15.34
CA ASP A 133 10.25 0.97 -15.94
C ASP A 133 9.50 -0.21 -15.31
N THR A 134 9.93 -0.65 -14.12
CA THR A 134 9.26 -1.69 -13.33
C THR A 134 8.90 -1.22 -11.93
N ILE A 135 7.92 -1.88 -11.31
CA ILE A 135 7.51 -1.67 -9.94
C ILE A 135 7.64 -2.98 -9.14
N PRO A 136 8.05 -2.92 -7.86
CA PRO A 136 8.10 -4.08 -6.99
C PRO A 136 6.69 -4.45 -6.51
N ILE A 137 6.28 -5.69 -6.78
CA ILE A 137 5.04 -6.28 -6.29
C ILE A 137 5.39 -7.48 -5.43
N ARG A 138 4.92 -7.50 -4.18
CA ARG A 138 5.06 -8.69 -3.33
C ARG A 138 4.18 -9.81 -3.88
N ARG A 139 4.80 -10.96 -4.15
CA ARG A 139 4.10 -12.15 -4.63
C ARG A 139 3.20 -12.74 -3.55
N THR A 140 1.94 -12.98 -3.90
CA THR A 140 1.01 -13.79 -3.09
C THR A 140 1.41 -15.27 -3.13
N LYS A 141 1.63 -15.88 -1.97
CA LYS A 141 2.04 -17.29 -1.84
C LYS A 141 0.83 -18.21 -1.88
N LYS A 142 1.05 -19.49 -2.22
CA LYS A 142 -0.02 -20.51 -2.20
C LYS A 142 -0.69 -20.65 -0.83
N GLY A 143 0.04 -20.42 0.27
CA GLY A 143 -0.52 -20.41 1.63
C GLY A 143 -1.38 -19.18 1.96
N ASP A 144 -1.27 -18.11 1.16
CA ASP A 144 -2.04 -16.89 1.41
C ASP A 144 -3.48 -17.01 0.91
N VAL A 145 -3.66 -17.73 -0.20
CA VAL A 145 -4.91 -17.86 -0.95
C VAL A 145 -6.03 -18.62 -0.20
N PRO A 146 -5.79 -19.75 0.51
CA PRO A 146 -6.83 -20.52 1.20
C PRO A 146 -7.50 -19.79 2.35
N ARG A 147 -6.91 -18.70 2.85
CA ARG A 147 -7.46 -17.91 3.96
C ARG A 147 -8.58 -17.00 3.48
N ALA A 148 -8.51 -16.52 2.24
CA ALA A 148 -9.67 -15.94 1.60
C ALA A 148 -10.66 -17.05 1.25
N SER A 149 -11.92 -16.89 1.68
CA SER A 149 -13.02 -17.80 1.30
C SER A 149 -13.17 -17.96 -0.22
N PHE A 150 -12.65 -17.01 -1.00
CA PHE A 150 -12.54 -17.06 -2.46
C PHE A 150 -11.29 -16.30 -2.95
N ILE A 151 -10.57 -16.83 -3.95
CA ILE A 151 -9.38 -16.18 -4.55
C ILE A 151 -9.70 -14.76 -5.03
N GLU A 152 -10.88 -14.59 -5.63
CA GLU A 152 -11.36 -13.31 -6.17
C GLU A 152 -11.63 -12.25 -5.09
N ARG A 153 -11.68 -12.65 -3.80
CA ARG A 153 -11.87 -11.78 -2.64
C ARG A 153 -10.58 -11.54 -1.86
N PHE A 154 -9.48 -12.23 -2.17
CA PHE A 154 -8.21 -12.01 -1.49
C PHE A 154 -7.72 -10.57 -1.75
N GLY A 155 -7.40 -9.83 -0.69
CA GLY A 155 -7.06 -8.41 -0.78
C GLY A 155 -8.21 -7.45 -1.04
N LYS A 156 -9.41 -7.96 -1.33
CA LYS A 156 -10.65 -7.19 -1.36
C LYS A 156 -11.30 -7.23 0.01
N ASN A 157 -11.97 -6.12 0.32
CA ASN A 157 -12.72 -5.83 1.54
C ASN A 157 -13.08 -7.03 2.45
N MET A 158 -12.45 -7.07 3.63
CA MET A 158 -12.85 -7.86 4.79
C MET A 158 -13.62 -6.97 5.75
N ARG A 159 -14.96 -7.10 5.82
CA ARG A 159 -15.90 -6.40 6.73
C ARG A 159 -15.25 -5.40 7.71
N ARG A 160 -14.76 -4.26 7.23
CA ARG A 160 -14.21 -3.19 8.06
C ARG A 160 -15.37 -2.32 8.53
N THR A 161 -15.28 -1.78 9.73
CA THR A 161 -16.31 -0.86 10.23
C THR A 161 -15.75 0.55 10.27
N ILE A 162 -16.61 1.50 9.89
CA ILE A 162 -16.25 2.92 9.85
C ILE A 162 -16.26 3.44 11.30
N PRO A 163 -15.19 4.07 11.79
CA PRO A 163 -15.26 4.80 13.05
C PRO A 163 -16.27 5.94 12.88
N ASN A 164 -17.45 5.79 13.49
CA ASN A 164 -18.52 6.78 13.47
C ASN A 164 -18.58 7.52 14.82
N PRO A 165 -17.85 8.64 14.99
CA PRO A 165 -17.84 9.38 16.25
C PRO A 165 -19.16 10.14 16.53
N THR A 166 -20.14 10.08 15.62
CA THR A 166 -21.47 10.70 15.77
C THR A 166 -22.54 9.77 16.34
N SER A 167 -22.32 8.45 16.33
CA SER A 167 -23.26 7.51 16.96
C SER A 167 -22.90 7.34 18.44
N ILE A 168 -23.49 8.16 19.29
CA ILE A 168 -23.30 8.09 20.75
C ILE A 168 -23.74 6.74 21.32
N GLU A 169 -24.56 5.93 20.62
CA GLU A 169 -25.18 4.75 21.24
C GLU A 169 -25.39 3.50 20.36
N SER A 170 -24.99 3.45 19.08
CA SER A 170 -25.32 2.29 18.24
C SER A 170 -24.34 1.11 18.44
N ASN A 171 -24.74 0.17 19.32
CA ASN A 171 -24.25 -1.22 19.42
C ASN A 171 -22.74 -1.42 19.67
N ARG A 172 -22.28 -1.08 20.88
CA ARG A 172 -20.95 -1.48 21.42
C ARG A 172 -20.70 -3.00 21.43
N ASN A 173 -21.73 -3.83 21.25
CA ASN A 173 -21.65 -5.29 21.34
C ASN A 173 -21.47 -6.03 20.01
N ASN A 174 -21.64 -5.36 18.85
CA ASN A 174 -21.50 -5.99 17.53
C ASN A 174 -20.38 -5.41 16.67
N ASN A 175 -19.66 -4.40 17.17
CA ASN A 175 -18.56 -3.80 16.43
C ASN A 175 -17.27 -4.58 16.72
N ARG A 176 -16.87 -5.43 15.77
CA ARG A 176 -15.61 -6.20 15.86
C ARG A 176 -14.36 -5.35 15.79
N HIS A 177 -14.46 -4.07 15.41
CA HIS A 177 -13.29 -3.20 15.31
C HIS A 177 -13.30 -2.14 16.39
N GLU A 178 -12.16 -1.98 17.04
CA GLU A 178 -11.94 -0.99 18.08
C GLU A 178 -10.89 0.02 17.66
N HIS A 179 -11.19 1.29 17.93
CA HIS A 179 -10.43 2.42 17.43
C HIS A 179 -9.88 3.24 18.59
N ALA A 180 -8.69 3.82 18.40
CA ALA A 180 -8.17 4.91 19.22
C ALA A 180 -7.54 5.95 18.27
N ILE A 181 -8.31 6.98 17.94
CA ILE A 181 -8.01 7.92 16.86
C ILE A 181 -8.13 9.38 17.28
N VAL A 182 -7.38 10.21 16.57
CA VAL A 182 -7.52 11.65 16.51
C VAL A 182 -8.07 12.02 15.15
N TYR A 183 -8.97 13.01 15.09
CA TYR A 183 -9.58 13.38 13.83
C TYR A 183 -9.89 14.88 13.74
N VAL A 184 -10.00 15.34 12.50
CA VAL A 184 -10.59 16.63 12.12
C VAL A 184 -11.72 16.36 11.13
N ARG A 185 -12.84 17.08 11.24
CA ARG A 185 -14.05 16.87 10.43
C ARG A 185 -14.77 18.19 10.18
N GLY A 186 -15.57 18.25 9.10
CA GLY A 186 -16.42 19.39 8.80
C GLY A 186 -15.73 20.53 8.04
N GLY A 187 -14.49 20.31 7.60
CA GLY A 187 -13.75 21.20 6.71
C GLY A 187 -13.54 20.57 5.33
N LYS A 188 -12.85 21.31 4.45
CA LYS A 188 -12.33 20.79 3.18
C LYS A 188 -10.84 20.53 3.31
N TYR A 189 -10.44 19.28 3.13
CA TYR A 189 -9.05 18.85 3.24
C TYR A 189 -8.57 18.29 1.91
N TYR A 190 -7.36 18.66 1.50
CA TYR A 190 -6.76 18.26 0.21
C TYR A 190 -5.60 17.30 0.41
N GLY A 191 -5.40 16.82 1.64
CA GLY A 191 -4.30 15.94 1.99
C GLY A 191 -3.94 15.99 3.46
N ALA A 192 -3.02 15.12 3.85
CA ALA A 192 -2.47 15.05 5.18
C ALA A 192 -1.06 14.44 5.16
N LYS A 193 -0.26 14.81 6.16
CA LYS A 193 1.08 14.28 6.40
C LYS A 193 1.21 13.92 7.88
N ALA A 194 1.90 12.81 8.16
CA ALA A 194 2.26 12.44 9.51
C ALA A 194 3.52 11.58 9.55
N THR A 195 4.24 11.64 10.67
CA THR A 195 5.31 10.71 11.02
C THR A 195 4.80 9.76 12.08
N ILE A 196 4.96 8.45 11.87
CA ILE A 196 4.37 7.37 12.67
C ILE A 196 5.50 6.48 13.17
N ASN A 197 5.57 6.20 14.47
CA ASN A 197 6.51 5.17 14.96
C ASN A 197 5.98 3.76 14.65
N VAL A 198 6.90 2.85 14.38
CA VAL A 198 6.59 1.50 13.89
C VAL A 198 6.76 0.48 15.00
N TRP A 199 5.75 -0.36 15.22
CA TRP A 199 5.73 -1.41 16.24
C TRP A 199 5.31 -2.74 15.65
N ASN A 200 5.61 -3.84 16.35
CA ASN A 200 5.10 -5.17 16.02
C ASN A 200 4.18 -5.68 17.15
N PRO A 201 2.92 -5.22 17.19
CA PRO A 201 1.96 -5.66 18.20
C PRO A 201 1.75 -7.18 18.15
N LYS A 202 1.53 -7.78 19.33
CA LYS A 202 1.10 -9.17 19.44
C LYS A 202 -0.42 -9.25 19.28
N LEU A 203 -0.87 -10.24 18.52
CA LEU A 203 -2.28 -10.53 18.29
C LEU A 203 -2.69 -11.76 19.12
N GLU A 204 -3.96 -11.85 19.51
CA GLU A 204 -4.49 -13.06 20.16
C GLU A 204 -4.81 -14.17 19.14
N HIS A 205 -5.31 -13.80 17.97
CA HIS A 205 -5.73 -14.73 16.92
C HIS A 205 -5.19 -14.33 15.53
N GLU A 206 -5.00 -15.32 14.66
CA GLU A 206 -4.52 -15.14 13.27
C GLU A 206 -5.53 -14.37 12.38
N ASP A 207 -6.81 -14.40 12.76
CA ASP A 207 -7.90 -13.70 12.07
C ASP A 207 -8.15 -12.28 12.62
N GLU A 208 -7.33 -11.85 13.58
CA GLU A 208 -7.29 -10.46 14.06
C GLU A 208 -6.17 -9.69 13.37
N PHE A 209 -6.26 -8.36 13.39
CA PHE A 209 -5.19 -7.48 12.96
C PHE A 209 -5.01 -6.31 13.93
N SER A 210 -3.87 -5.66 13.84
CA SER A 210 -3.57 -4.40 14.53
C SER A 210 -2.83 -3.47 13.60
N LEU A 211 -3.30 -2.23 13.48
CA LEU A 211 -2.76 -1.25 12.54
C LEU A 211 -2.56 0.13 13.13
N SER A 212 -1.77 0.91 12.41
CA SER A 212 -1.55 2.34 12.60
C SER A 212 -1.62 3.03 11.25
N GLN A 213 -2.55 3.97 11.08
CA GLN A 213 -2.76 4.57 9.77
C GLN A 213 -3.23 6.02 9.79
N LEU A 214 -3.13 6.62 8.61
CA LEU A 214 -3.73 7.89 8.22
C LEU A 214 -4.92 7.58 7.31
N TRP A 215 -6.09 8.15 7.61
CA TRP A 215 -7.28 8.06 6.77
C TRP A 215 -7.61 9.40 6.12
N ILE A 216 -7.95 9.37 4.84
CA ILE A 216 -8.58 10.45 4.09
C ILE A 216 -10.01 10.02 3.77
N LEU A 217 -11.02 10.76 4.24
CA LEU A 217 -12.43 10.36 4.11
C LEU A 217 -13.25 11.41 3.37
N GLY A 218 -14.16 10.96 2.50
CA GLY A 218 -15.09 11.82 1.77
C GLY A 218 -16.42 11.14 1.48
N GLY A 219 -17.52 11.91 1.54
CA GLY A 219 -18.87 11.41 1.30
C GLY A 219 -19.60 10.91 2.56
N PRO A 220 -20.87 10.51 2.40
CA PRO A 220 -21.69 9.94 3.48
C PRO A 220 -21.30 8.49 3.78
N THR A 221 -21.63 7.98 4.96
CA THR A 221 -21.21 6.66 5.48
C THR A 221 -21.56 5.51 4.53
N GLU A 222 -22.71 5.58 3.87
CA GLU A 222 -23.26 4.51 3.03
C GLU A 222 -22.52 4.33 1.71
N VAL A 223 -21.82 5.36 1.23
CA VAL A 223 -21.05 5.36 -0.02
C VAL A 223 -19.68 6.01 0.20
N LEU A 224 -19.15 5.86 1.41
CA LEU A 224 -17.94 6.53 1.85
C LEU A 224 -16.74 6.18 0.96
N ASN A 225 -15.96 7.18 0.59
CA ASN A 225 -14.68 7.00 -0.05
C ASN A 225 -13.57 7.14 0.99
N THR A 226 -12.66 6.18 1.02
CA THR A 226 -11.47 6.24 1.88
C THR A 226 -10.20 5.96 1.11
N ILE A 227 -9.14 6.68 1.49
CA ILE A 227 -7.76 6.34 1.18
C ILE A 227 -7.03 6.20 2.51
N GLU A 228 -6.30 5.11 2.64
CA GLU A 228 -5.64 4.69 3.87
C GLU A 228 -4.20 4.32 3.58
N ALA A 229 -3.28 4.78 4.44
CA ALA A 229 -1.88 4.39 4.38
C ALA A 229 -1.29 4.31 5.79
N GLY A 230 -0.48 3.29 6.03
CA GLY A 230 0.01 3.01 7.37
C GLY A 230 0.90 1.77 7.44
N TRP A 231 1.04 1.24 8.64
CA TRP A 231 1.60 -0.08 8.87
C TRP A 231 0.61 -0.94 9.65
N HIS A 232 0.67 -2.26 9.44
CA HIS A 232 -0.16 -3.21 10.19
C HIS A 232 0.53 -4.56 10.38
N VAL A 233 0.00 -5.32 11.34
CA VAL A 233 0.25 -6.75 11.51
C VAL A 233 -1.06 -7.45 11.20
N ASP A 234 -1.07 -8.21 10.10
CA ASP A 234 -2.26 -8.87 9.56
C ASP A 234 -1.87 -10.27 9.05
N PRO A 235 -1.83 -11.27 9.94
CA PRO A 235 -1.45 -12.61 9.57
C PRO A 235 -2.37 -13.18 8.50
N PHE A 236 -3.68 -12.89 8.57
CA PHE A 236 -4.64 -13.29 7.55
C PHE A 236 -4.21 -12.88 6.13
N LEU A 237 -3.71 -11.66 5.96
CA LEU A 237 -3.30 -11.14 4.65
C LEU A 237 -1.90 -11.63 4.20
N TYR A 238 -0.96 -11.83 5.13
CA TYR A 238 0.46 -12.03 4.76
C TYR A 238 1.07 -13.39 5.09
N GLY A 239 0.48 -14.16 6.00
CA GLY A 239 1.06 -15.45 6.42
C GLY A 239 2.10 -15.34 7.52
N ASP A 240 2.23 -14.16 8.12
CA ASP A 240 3.15 -13.91 9.21
C ASP A 240 2.70 -12.78 10.12
N HIS A 241 3.41 -12.64 11.23
CA HIS A 241 3.21 -11.61 12.25
C HIS A 241 4.24 -10.48 12.10
N ARG A 242 4.57 -10.10 10.86
CA ARG A 242 5.51 -9.01 10.62
C ARG A 242 4.76 -7.72 10.36
N THR A 243 5.29 -6.62 10.90
CA THR A 243 4.81 -5.29 10.57
C THR A 243 5.11 -4.96 9.12
N ARG A 244 4.07 -4.68 8.34
CA ARG A 244 4.16 -4.42 6.91
C ARG A 244 3.60 -3.05 6.56
N LEU A 245 4.26 -2.36 5.64
CA LEU A 245 3.75 -1.13 5.03
C LEU A 245 2.52 -1.50 4.22
N PHE A 246 1.44 -0.74 4.35
CA PHE A 246 0.25 -1.00 3.54
C PHE A 246 -0.47 0.27 3.12
N THR A 247 -1.30 0.08 2.11
CA THR A 247 -2.34 1.03 1.72
C THR A 247 -3.65 0.29 1.55
N PHE A 248 -4.75 1.00 1.76
CA PHE A 248 -6.07 0.54 1.40
C PHE A 248 -6.87 1.68 0.78
N TRP A 249 -7.85 1.34 -0.05
CA TRP A 249 -8.83 2.30 -0.52
C TRP A 249 -10.17 1.62 -0.71
N THR A 250 -11.26 2.38 -0.59
CA THR A 250 -12.61 1.96 -0.96
C THR A 250 -13.36 3.11 -1.62
N GLY A 251 -14.17 2.77 -2.62
CA GLY A 251 -15.05 3.71 -3.32
C GLY A 251 -16.54 3.60 -2.93
N ASP A 252 -16.92 2.62 -2.10
CA ASP A 252 -18.33 2.28 -1.86
C ASP A 252 -18.69 2.01 -0.39
N GLY A 253 -17.93 2.58 0.54
CA GLY A 253 -18.17 2.41 1.98
C GLY A 253 -17.88 1.00 2.49
N TYR A 254 -16.80 0.37 2.00
CA TYR A 254 -16.40 -0.99 2.39
C TYR A 254 -17.51 -2.00 2.12
N LYS A 255 -18.16 -1.93 0.96
CA LYS A 255 -19.14 -2.96 0.54
C LYS A 255 -18.47 -3.97 -0.35
N SER A 256 -18.01 -3.54 -1.51
CA SER A 256 -17.51 -4.42 -2.58
C SER A 256 -16.30 -3.86 -3.35
N VAL A 257 -16.14 -2.53 -3.36
CA VAL A 257 -15.08 -1.84 -4.08
C VAL A 257 -13.99 -1.43 -3.11
N GLY A 258 -12.78 -1.90 -3.38
CA GLY A 258 -11.61 -1.50 -2.62
C GLY A 258 -10.52 -2.54 -2.66
N CYS A 259 -9.31 -2.12 -2.29
CA CYS A 259 -8.15 -2.97 -2.43
C CYS A 259 -7.04 -2.66 -1.43
N TYR A 260 -6.46 -3.70 -0.85
CA TYR A 260 -5.17 -3.63 -0.19
C TYR A 260 -4.03 -3.63 -1.20
N ASN A 261 -3.10 -2.69 -1.03
CA ASN A 261 -1.86 -2.61 -1.80
C ASN A 261 -2.11 -2.72 -3.32
N LEU A 262 -1.40 -3.63 -3.98
CA LEU A 262 -1.56 -4.01 -5.39
C LEU A 262 -2.16 -5.42 -5.55
N GLN A 263 -2.91 -5.93 -4.56
CA GLN A 263 -3.47 -7.29 -4.63
C GLN A 263 -4.67 -7.40 -5.61
N CYS A 264 -5.20 -6.24 -6.00
CA CYS A 264 -6.29 -6.04 -6.93
C CYS A 264 -6.13 -4.64 -7.56
N SER A 265 -7.05 -4.27 -8.43
CA SER A 265 -6.96 -3.06 -9.24
C SER A 265 -7.28 -1.77 -8.49
N GLY A 266 -6.85 -0.63 -9.05
CA GLY A 266 -7.16 0.71 -8.55
C GLY A 266 -5.94 1.61 -8.27
N PHE A 267 -5.00 1.17 -7.42
CA PHE A 267 -3.81 1.98 -7.11
C PHE A 267 -2.75 1.87 -8.20
N VAL A 268 -2.32 3.01 -8.76
CA VAL A 268 -1.28 3.08 -9.78
C VAL A 268 0.05 3.39 -9.10
N GLN A 269 0.90 2.38 -8.95
CA GLN A 269 2.27 2.53 -8.45
C GLN A 269 3.21 2.96 -9.58
N VAL A 270 4.11 3.90 -9.27
CA VAL A 270 5.12 4.42 -10.21
C VAL A 270 6.54 4.32 -9.67
N ASN A 271 6.68 4.00 -8.38
CA ASN A 271 7.95 3.91 -7.69
C ASN A 271 8.50 2.48 -7.71
N LYS A 272 9.78 2.33 -8.05
CA LYS A 272 10.49 1.05 -8.12
C LYS A 272 11.24 0.66 -6.83
N GLU A 273 11.34 1.58 -5.88
CA GLU A 273 12.09 1.44 -4.63
C GLU A 273 11.22 1.00 -3.45
N VAL A 274 9.90 1.21 -3.50
CA VAL A 274 8.98 0.90 -2.38
C VAL A 274 8.01 -0.19 -2.79
N ALA A 275 8.08 -1.34 -2.12
CA ALA A 275 7.13 -2.44 -2.27
C ALA A 275 6.02 -2.33 -1.22
N LEU A 276 4.77 -2.14 -1.66
CA LEU A 276 3.61 -2.20 -0.76
C LEU A 276 3.40 -3.64 -0.26
N GLY A 277 3.05 -3.78 1.01
CA GLY A 277 2.93 -5.06 1.69
C GLY A 277 4.26 -5.69 2.13
N ALA A 278 5.42 -5.07 1.86
CA ALA A 278 6.71 -5.59 2.32
C ALA A 278 7.00 -5.21 3.79
N THR A 279 7.85 -6.02 4.44
CA THR A 279 8.25 -5.86 5.83
C THR A 279 8.96 -4.53 6.08
N ILE A 280 8.54 -3.82 7.14
CA ILE A 280 9.27 -2.66 7.66
C ILE A 280 10.27 -3.15 8.71
N TYR A 281 11.54 -2.78 8.55
CA TYR A 281 12.59 -3.10 9.52
C TYR A 281 13.67 -2.01 9.50
N PRO A 282 14.20 -1.59 10.66
CA PRO A 282 13.90 -2.08 12.03
C PRO A 282 12.58 -1.54 12.61
N ILE A 283 12.16 -2.13 13.74
CA ILE A 283 10.96 -1.76 14.50
C ILE A 283 11.32 -1.17 15.87
N SER A 284 10.43 -0.36 16.43
CA SER A 284 10.61 0.29 17.74
C SER A 284 10.58 -0.72 18.89
N SER A 285 11.20 -0.36 20.01
CA SER A 285 11.25 -1.17 21.23
C SER A 285 10.91 -0.32 22.46
N CYS A 286 10.25 -0.92 23.45
CA CYS A 286 9.86 -0.21 24.68
C CYS A 286 11.11 0.21 25.47
N GLY A 287 11.23 1.49 25.78
CA GLY A 287 12.42 2.08 26.45
C GLY A 287 13.69 2.10 25.59
N GLY A 288 13.63 1.63 24.35
CA GLY A 288 14.76 1.53 23.43
C GLY A 288 14.64 2.45 22.22
N ARG A 289 15.37 2.10 21.14
CA ARG A 289 15.35 2.87 19.89
C ARG A 289 13.94 2.89 19.29
N GLN A 290 13.53 4.06 18.84
CA GLN A 290 12.28 4.30 18.12
C GLN A 290 12.58 4.46 16.63
N TYR A 291 11.79 3.79 15.79
CA TYR A 291 11.90 3.89 14.34
C TYR A 291 10.58 4.36 13.76
N GLU A 292 10.66 5.21 12.74
CA GLU A 292 9.53 5.99 12.26
C GLU A 292 9.45 6.00 10.74
N ILE A 293 8.22 6.00 10.22
CA ILE A 293 7.92 6.24 8.81
C ILE A 293 7.19 7.58 8.68
N THR A 294 7.38 8.26 7.56
CA THR A 294 6.61 9.47 7.24
C THR A 294 5.74 9.19 6.03
N LEU A 295 4.45 9.48 6.14
CA LEU A 295 3.48 9.32 5.07
C LEU A 295 2.92 10.69 4.70
N SER A 296 2.79 10.93 3.40
CA SER A 296 2.08 12.10 2.88
C SER A 296 1.08 11.64 1.82
N LEU A 297 -0.18 12.04 2.00
CA LEU A 297 -1.28 11.80 1.09
C LEU A 297 -1.83 13.16 0.66
N TRP A 298 -1.95 13.43 -0.64
CA TRP A 298 -2.53 14.70 -1.11
C TRP A 298 -3.17 14.58 -2.48
N LYS A 299 -4.10 15.47 -2.76
CA LYS A 299 -4.76 15.62 -4.05
C LYS A 299 -3.93 16.54 -4.94
N ASP A 300 -3.52 16.06 -6.10
CA ASP A 300 -2.88 16.89 -7.13
C ASP A 300 -3.90 17.94 -7.62
N PRO A 301 -3.63 19.25 -7.48
CA PRO A 301 -4.55 20.30 -7.89
C PRO A 301 -4.89 20.28 -9.39
N LYS A 302 -3.98 19.78 -10.24
CA LYS A 302 -4.17 19.81 -11.70
C LYS A 302 -4.94 18.60 -12.22
N THR A 303 -4.60 17.40 -11.74
CA THR A 303 -5.19 16.14 -12.23
C THR A 303 -6.31 15.60 -11.35
N GLY A 304 -6.38 16.06 -10.09
CA GLY A 304 -7.29 15.54 -9.08
C GLY A 304 -6.89 14.17 -8.51
N ASN A 305 -5.80 13.57 -9.00
CA ASN A 305 -5.30 12.28 -8.52
C ASN A 305 -4.78 12.41 -7.09
N TRP A 306 -5.05 11.40 -6.27
CA TRP A 306 -4.57 11.35 -4.89
C TRP A 306 -3.23 10.62 -4.82
N TRP A 307 -2.17 11.33 -4.48
CA TRP A 307 -0.80 10.82 -4.41
C TRP A 307 -0.44 10.34 -3.02
N LEU A 308 0.34 9.26 -2.96
CA LEU A 308 1.01 8.75 -1.77
C LEU A 308 2.51 8.94 -1.89
N GLN A 309 3.13 9.41 -0.81
CA GLN A 309 4.57 9.45 -0.64
C GLN A 309 4.98 8.78 0.68
N TYR A 310 6.06 8.00 0.61
CA TYR A 310 6.68 7.31 1.74
C TYR A 310 8.08 7.90 1.98
N GLY A 311 8.29 8.44 3.19
CA GLY A 311 9.50 9.18 3.54
C GLY A 311 9.65 10.47 2.74
N ASN A 312 10.90 10.91 2.58
CA ASN A 312 11.28 12.08 1.77
C ASN A 312 11.67 11.67 0.33
N GLN A 313 11.27 10.47 -0.11
CA GLN A 313 11.57 9.94 -1.44
C GLN A 313 10.56 10.41 -2.49
N SER A 314 10.79 10.02 -3.74
CA SER A 314 9.79 10.15 -4.82
C SER A 314 8.46 9.49 -4.43
N PRO A 315 7.31 10.05 -4.87
CA PRO A 315 6.00 9.48 -4.58
C PRO A 315 5.92 7.99 -4.96
N VAL A 316 5.19 7.21 -4.16
CA VAL A 316 4.99 5.77 -4.37
C VAL A 316 4.08 5.53 -5.58
N GLY A 317 2.98 6.27 -5.64
CA GLY A 317 1.92 6.09 -6.62
C GLY A 317 0.70 6.94 -6.28
N TYR A 318 -0.40 6.70 -6.98
CA TYR A 318 -1.63 7.47 -6.83
C TYR A 318 -2.90 6.65 -7.07
N TRP A 319 -4.00 7.15 -6.52
CA TRP A 319 -5.36 6.74 -6.89
C TRP A 319 -5.93 7.74 -7.89
N PRO A 320 -6.32 7.28 -9.10
CA PRO A 320 -7.04 8.12 -10.05
C PRO A 320 -8.33 8.68 -9.45
N SER A 321 -8.61 9.96 -9.72
CA SER A 321 -9.81 10.65 -9.19
C SER A 321 -11.13 9.97 -9.58
N SER A 322 -11.16 9.30 -10.74
CA SER A 322 -12.32 8.55 -11.24
C SER A 322 -12.74 7.37 -10.38
N LEU A 323 -11.87 6.88 -9.49
CA LEU A 323 -12.19 5.80 -8.55
C LEU A 323 -12.88 6.30 -7.27
N LEU A 324 -12.77 7.60 -6.98
CA LEU A 324 -13.11 8.18 -5.70
C LEU A 324 -14.03 9.42 -5.88
N PRO A 325 -15.28 9.21 -6.34
CA PRO A 325 -16.21 10.30 -6.66
C PRO A 325 -16.48 11.24 -5.48
N HIS A 326 -16.51 10.73 -4.24
CA HIS A 326 -16.72 11.54 -3.04
C HIS A 326 -15.44 12.21 -2.49
N LEU A 327 -14.29 11.97 -3.12
CA LEU A 327 -13.03 12.70 -2.89
C LEU A 327 -12.62 13.56 -4.11
N SER A 328 -13.51 13.71 -5.09
CA SER A 328 -13.26 14.45 -6.33
C SER A 328 -13.06 15.96 -6.11
N ASP A 329 -13.79 16.56 -5.18
CA ASP A 329 -13.58 17.95 -4.74
C ASP A 329 -12.50 17.99 -3.64
N SER A 330 -12.84 17.46 -2.46
CA SER A 330 -12.00 17.44 -1.26
C SER A 330 -12.43 16.33 -0.30
N ALA A 331 -11.59 16.02 0.68
CA ALA A 331 -11.95 15.20 1.82
C ALA A 331 -12.73 16.00 2.87
N SER A 332 -13.68 15.35 3.54
CA SER A 332 -14.52 15.93 4.60
C SER A 332 -14.01 15.63 6.01
N ALA A 333 -13.13 14.63 6.14
CA ALA A 333 -12.45 14.30 7.39
C ALA A 333 -11.07 13.70 7.15
N ILE A 334 -10.19 13.89 8.14
CA ILE A 334 -8.88 13.25 8.24
C ILE A 334 -8.78 12.60 9.61
N GLN A 335 -8.26 11.37 9.67
CA GLN A 335 -8.07 10.64 10.93
C GLN A 335 -6.64 10.10 11.03
N TRP A 336 -6.14 9.96 12.25
CA TRP A 336 -4.86 9.37 12.59
C TRP A 336 -5.01 8.49 13.83
N GLY A 337 -4.36 7.34 13.89
CA GLY A 337 -4.40 6.47 15.07
C GLY A 337 -4.40 5.00 14.73
N GLY A 338 -4.93 4.20 15.66
CA GLY A 338 -4.94 2.74 15.58
C GLY A 338 -6.34 2.14 15.49
N GLU A 339 -6.37 0.95 14.92
CA GLU A 339 -7.55 0.08 14.78
C GLU A 339 -7.10 -1.36 15.07
N VAL A 340 -7.94 -2.12 15.76
CA VAL A 340 -7.74 -3.54 16.02
C VAL A 340 -9.04 -4.30 15.81
N VAL A 341 -8.94 -5.60 15.52
CA VAL A 341 -10.07 -6.51 15.57
C VAL A 341 -10.15 -7.15 16.96
N ASN A 342 -11.34 -7.12 17.55
CA ASN A 342 -11.73 -7.85 18.74
C ASN A 342 -12.80 -8.89 18.34
N LEU A 343 -12.40 -10.15 18.21
CA LEU A 343 -13.33 -11.24 17.91
C LEU A 343 -14.21 -11.65 19.10
N ASN A 344 -13.90 -11.13 20.29
CA ASN A 344 -14.56 -11.48 21.55
C ASN A 344 -14.60 -13.01 21.79
N SER A 345 -13.49 -13.68 21.46
CA SER A 345 -13.36 -15.13 21.55
C SER A 345 -13.62 -15.61 22.98
N ASN A 346 -14.41 -16.68 23.11
CA ASN A 346 -14.85 -17.22 24.41
C ASN A 346 -15.59 -16.20 25.30
N GLY A 347 -16.20 -15.16 24.70
CA GLY A 347 -16.93 -14.12 25.43
C GLY A 347 -16.03 -13.15 26.20
N GLN A 348 -14.74 -13.11 25.89
CA GLN A 348 -13.78 -12.19 26.49
C GLN A 348 -13.22 -11.22 25.45
N HIS A 349 -13.00 -9.98 25.88
CA HIS A 349 -12.31 -8.99 25.07
C HIS A 349 -10.92 -9.50 24.63
N THR A 350 -10.53 -9.20 23.39
CA THR A 350 -9.23 -9.59 22.84
C THR A 350 -8.04 -9.04 23.66
N SER A 351 -6.96 -9.80 23.73
CA SER A 351 -5.63 -9.40 24.21
C SER A 351 -4.70 -8.91 23.09
N THR A 352 -5.24 -8.72 21.88
CA THR A 352 -4.54 -8.05 20.77
C THR A 352 -4.08 -6.66 21.19
N LYS A 353 -2.80 -6.37 20.96
CA LYS A 353 -2.21 -5.08 21.29
C LYS A 353 -2.48 -4.07 20.20
N MET A 354 -2.90 -2.85 20.56
CA MET A 354 -2.90 -1.72 19.62
C MET A 354 -1.57 -0.97 19.71
N GLY A 355 -0.94 -0.72 18.56
CA GLY A 355 0.31 0.03 18.54
C GLY A 355 1.45 -0.72 19.22
N SER A 356 2.01 -0.15 20.29
CA SER A 356 3.02 -0.76 21.14
C SER A 356 2.45 -1.68 22.21
N GLY A 357 1.12 -1.64 22.41
CA GLY A 357 0.43 -2.28 23.53
C GLY A 357 0.48 -1.50 24.84
N HIS A 358 1.07 -0.31 24.85
CA HIS A 358 1.12 0.59 25.99
C HIS A 358 0.09 1.70 25.86
N PHE A 359 -0.37 2.21 26.99
CA PHE A 359 -1.35 3.29 27.04
C PHE A 359 -0.70 4.65 26.71
N PRO A 360 -1.46 5.62 26.16
CA PRO A 360 -0.92 6.90 25.72
C PRO A 360 -0.27 7.76 26.82
N GLU A 361 -0.66 7.55 28.08
CA GLU A 361 -0.11 8.21 29.27
C GLU A 361 1.38 7.90 29.47
N GLU A 362 1.84 6.74 29.00
CA GLU A 362 3.24 6.33 29.11
C GLU A 362 4.19 7.12 28.20
N GLY A 363 3.66 7.78 27.17
CA GLY A 363 4.40 8.76 26.37
C GLY A 363 5.52 8.20 25.48
N PHE A 364 6.46 9.07 25.11
CA PHE A 364 7.51 8.77 24.14
C PHE A 364 8.41 7.61 24.60
N GLY A 365 8.78 6.73 23.67
CA GLY A 365 9.60 5.56 23.95
C GLY A 365 8.83 4.33 24.46
N LYS A 366 7.54 4.49 24.81
CA LYS A 366 6.67 3.41 25.29
C LYS A 366 5.38 3.30 24.49
N ALA A 367 4.62 4.38 24.39
CA ALA A 367 3.37 4.43 23.64
C ALA A 367 3.60 4.57 22.13
N SER A 368 2.60 4.19 21.32
CA SER A 368 2.62 4.53 19.90
C SER A 368 2.35 6.00 19.68
N LEU A 369 2.90 6.51 18.58
CA LEU A 369 3.07 7.93 18.33
C LEU A 369 2.76 8.27 16.88
N PHE A 370 1.95 9.32 16.69
CA PHE A 370 2.04 10.18 15.52
C PHE A 370 2.64 11.52 15.92
N LYS A 371 3.54 12.06 15.10
CA LYS A 371 4.06 13.42 15.24
C LYS A 371 4.10 14.13 13.89
N ASN A 372 4.38 15.43 13.91
CA ASN A 372 4.44 16.26 12.71
C ASN A 372 3.16 16.17 11.87
N ILE A 373 1.99 16.02 12.53
CA ILE A 373 0.73 15.95 11.80
C ILE A 373 0.44 17.29 11.11
N ARG A 374 0.05 17.21 9.85
CA ARG A 374 -0.30 18.35 8.99
C ARG A 374 -1.47 17.97 8.08
N ILE A 375 -2.22 18.98 7.66
CA ILE A 375 -3.26 18.89 6.62
C ILE A 375 -2.89 19.79 5.45
N VAL A 376 -3.32 19.42 4.24
CA VAL A 376 -3.18 20.26 3.04
C VAL A 376 -4.46 21.04 2.84
N ASP A 377 -4.34 22.35 2.67
CA ASP A 377 -5.46 23.25 2.42
C ASP A 377 -5.77 23.43 0.93
N LYS A 378 -6.77 24.27 0.62
CA LYS A 378 -7.19 24.55 -0.76
C LYS A 378 -6.09 25.22 -1.60
N SER A 379 -5.18 25.94 -0.97
CA SER A 379 -4.05 26.61 -1.60
C SER A 379 -2.84 25.66 -1.77
N ASN A 380 -3.04 24.35 -1.52
CA ASN A 380 -2.01 23.33 -1.57
C ASN A 380 -0.85 23.60 -0.58
N TYR A 381 -1.16 24.19 0.59
CA TYR A 381 -0.20 24.49 1.65
C TYR A 381 -0.35 23.54 2.84
N LEU A 382 0.76 23.07 3.40
CA LEU A 382 0.75 22.25 4.62
C LEU A 382 0.60 23.11 5.87
N GLN A 383 -0.47 22.88 6.63
CA GLN A 383 -0.74 23.59 7.87
C GLN A 383 -1.04 22.65 9.04
N ALA A 384 -0.92 23.17 10.25
CA ALA A 384 -1.34 22.45 11.45
C ALA A 384 -2.87 22.25 11.43
N PRO A 385 -3.37 21.04 11.78
CA PRO A 385 -4.80 20.81 11.88
C PRO A 385 -5.43 21.68 12.98
N ARG A 386 -6.63 22.20 12.71
CA ARG A 386 -7.47 22.93 13.67
C ARG A 386 -8.72 22.12 13.99
N GLY A 387 -9.32 22.35 15.16
CA GLY A 387 -10.55 21.65 15.56
C GLY A 387 -10.37 20.16 15.81
N ILE A 388 -9.19 19.77 16.31
CA ILE A 388 -8.83 18.39 16.61
C ILE A 388 -9.74 17.81 17.69
N ARG A 389 -10.17 16.56 17.48
CA ARG A 389 -10.95 15.78 18.44
C ARG A 389 -10.35 14.38 18.60
N THR A 390 -10.65 13.73 19.71
CA THR A 390 -10.21 12.37 20.02
C THR A 390 -11.42 11.44 20.09
N PHE A 391 -11.25 10.18 19.71
CA PHE A 391 -12.27 9.13 19.82
C PHE A 391 -11.62 7.79 20.14
N ALA A 392 -12.17 7.08 21.13
CA ALA A 392 -11.80 5.72 21.46
C ALA A 392 -13.05 4.86 21.62
N THR A 393 -13.08 3.65 21.05
CA THR A 393 -14.22 2.73 21.15
C THR A 393 -14.43 2.26 22.59
N ARG A 394 -13.36 1.84 23.25
CA ARG A 394 -13.32 1.48 24.68
C ARG A 394 -12.02 2.02 25.28
N SER A 395 -12.09 3.21 25.89
CA SER A 395 -10.90 3.92 26.41
C SER A 395 -10.11 3.12 27.46
N ASN A 396 -10.75 2.21 28.20
CA ASN A 396 -10.05 1.36 29.17
C ASN A 396 -9.27 0.20 28.52
N CYS A 397 -9.52 -0.11 27.25
CA CYS A 397 -8.87 -1.17 26.49
C CYS A 397 -7.79 -0.58 25.57
N TYR A 398 -8.16 0.48 24.85
CA TYR A 398 -7.31 1.26 23.96
C TYR A 398 -7.68 2.74 24.09
N ASN A 399 -6.68 3.60 24.23
CA ASN A 399 -6.91 5.03 24.43
C ASN A 399 -6.04 5.89 23.50
N VAL A 400 -6.38 7.16 23.38
CA VAL A 400 -5.67 8.15 22.55
C VAL A 400 -5.67 9.52 23.20
N HIS A 401 -4.50 10.15 23.25
CA HIS A 401 -4.31 11.51 23.74
C HIS A 401 -3.63 12.38 22.69
N TYR A 402 -4.20 13.57 22.47
CA TYR A 402 -3.57 14.62 21.68
C TYR A 402 -2.87 15.62 22.60
N LYS A 403 -1.59 15.90 22.36
CA LYS A 403 -0.83 16.97 23.02
C LYS A 403 -0.66 18.15 22.07
N ASN A 404 -0.80 19.38 22.60
CA ASN A 404 -0.88 20.65 21.86
C ASN A 404 0.21 20.93 20.80
N ASN A 405 1.30 20.18 20.77
CA ASN A 405 2.40 20.33 19.81
C ASN A 405 2.29 19.42 18.57
N GLY A 406 1.12 18.87 18.27
CA GLY A 406 0.93 17.98 17.13
C GLY A 406 1.41 16.54 17.37
N TYR A 407 1.46 16.12 18.64
CA TYR A 407 1.80 14.75 19.05
C TYR A 407 0.52 14.02 19.44
N ILE A 408 0.34 12.82 18.89
CA ILE A 408 -0.73 11.90 19.23
C ILE A 408 -0.10 10.69 19.86
N TYR A 409 -0.42 10.41 21.11
CA TYR A 409 -0.10 9.13 21.73
C TYR A 409 -1.34 8.26 21.70
N TYR A 410 -1.19 6.99 21.34
CA TYR A 410 -2.30 6.05 21.31
C TYR A 410 -1.81 4.63 21.57
N GLY A 411 -2.73 3.74 21.90
CA GLY A 411 -2.46 2.31 22.07
C GLY A 411 -3.19 1.74 23.27
N GLY A 412 -2.86 0.50 23.58
CA GLY A 412 -3.37 -0.21 24.74
C GLY A 412 -3.18 -1.71 24.61
N PRO A 413 -3.20 -2.43 25.73
CA PRO A 413 -2.93 -3.86 25.76
C PRO A 413 -4.13 -4.73 25.33
N GLY A 414 -5.30 -4.12 25.08
CA GLY A 414 -6.55 -4.86 24.95
C GLY A 414 -7.03 -5.33 26.32
N ARG A 415 -7.27 -6.63 26.47
CA ARG A 415 -7.75 -7.27 27.71
C ARG A 415 -6.85 -6.93 28.89
N ASN A 416 -7.43 -6.28 29.90
CA ASN A 416 -6.77 -5.90 31.14
C ASN A 416 -7.83 -5.68 32.25
N PRO A 417 -7.45 -5.58 33.54
CA PRO A 417 -8.42 -5.47 34.64
C PRO A 417 -9.40 -4.30 34.58
N LYS A 418 -9.09 -3.23 33.81
CA LYS A 418 -9.99 -2.07 33.62
C LYS A 418 -10.83 -2.18 32.34
N CYS A 419 -10.49 -3.12 31.47
CA CYS A 419 -11.16 -3.40 30.20
C CYS A 419 -12.11 -4.59 30.38
N THR A 420 -13.35 -4.29 30.75
CA THR A 420 -14.45 -5.26 30.96
C THR A 420 -15.43 -5.24 29.80
#